data_AF-A0A357I3K5-F1
#
_entry.id   AF-A0A357I3K5-F1
#
_cell.length_a   1.000
_cell.length_b   1.000
_cell.length_c   1.000
_cell.angle_alpha   90.00
_cell.angle_beta   90.00
_cell.angle_gamma   90.00
#
_symmetry.space_group_name_H-M   'P 1'
#
loop_
_entity.id
_entity.type
_entity.pdbx_description
1 polymer ?
#
loop_
_entity_poly.entity_id
_entity_poly.type
_entity_poly.pdbx_seq_one_letter_code
_entity_poly.pdbx_strand_id
1 'polypeptide(L)'
;MPLMKKDPIVQGDALSPVEKLAARWDKAAYRAQGSPFEDLSVSALARNTGTKAWSRPGSVKGDTIARYIYLSFEELIEIEKLDMKSATQLLEICEATFLFEEECNELGSFDGIDKQAYHQRMRFVEEFGLYQDYPVALANLDFDLRELCAAEEVITFVDLMEFIDRLSDKAWIGGSYRNLQNVFAHGDEKGLTQYFPYRLGHRGFHLPEALSFI
;
A
#
# COMPACT_ATOMS: atom_id res chain seq x y z
N MET A 1 44.55 -51.86 -13.21
CA MET A 1 43.45 -50.88 -13.04
C MET A 1 43.77 -50.06 -11.80
N PRO A 2 44.17 -48.78 -11.92
CA PRO A 2 44.50 -47.93 -10.77
C PRO A 2 43.26 -47.17 -10.28
N LEU A 3 43.15 -47.03 -8.96
CA LEU A 3 42.14 -46.26 -8.25
C LEU A 3 42.39 -44.76 -8.47
N MET A 4 41.49 -44.07 -9.16
CA MET A 4 41.45 -42.59 -9.19
C MET A 4 40.96 -42.09 -7.84
N LYS A 5 41.84 -41.41 -7.08
CA LYS A 5 41.44 -40.56 -5.96
C LYS A 5 40.67 -39.37 -6.54
N LYS A 6 39.41 -39.20 -6.11
CA LYS A 6 38.69 -37.94 -6.33
C LYS A 6 39.26 -36.90 -5.37
N ASP A 7 39.78 -35.82 -5.94
CA ASP A 7 40.05 -34.60 -5.16
C ASP A 7 38.75 -34.07 -4.56
N PRO A 8 38.77 -33.53 -3.32
CA PRO A 8 37.58 -32.98 -2.72
C PRO A 8 37.18 -31.69 -3.42
N ILE A 9 35.92 -31.65 -3.84
CA ILE A 9 35.23 -30.50 -4.39
C ILE A 9 35.17 -29.42 -3.30
N VAL A 10 35.82 -28.27 -3.53
CA VAL A 10 35.73 -27.10 -2.66
C VAL A 10 34.28 -26.59 -2.69
N GLN A 11 33.59 -26.69 -1.56
CA GLN A 11 32.23 -26.21 -1.37
C GLN A 11 32.20 -24.67 -1.32
N GLY A 12 31.43 -24.10 -2.25
CA GLY A 12 30.65 -22.86 -2.15
C GLY A 12 31.20 -21.74 -1.27
N ASP A 13 31.84 -20.78 -1.93
CA ASP A 13 32.33 -19.50 -1.42
C ASP A 13 31.22 -18.71 -0.68
N ALA A 14 31.22 -18.75 0.65
CA ALA A 14 30.38 -17.91 1.47
C ALA A 14 31.10 -16.57 1.66
N LEU A 15 30.57 -15.49 1.09
CA LEU A 15 31.09 -14.13 1.23
C LEU A 15 31.56 -13.86 2.66
N SER A 16 32.75 -13.30 2.80
CA SER A 16 33.31 -12.84 4.06
C SER A 16 32.41 -11.77 4.70
N PRO A 17 32.52 -11.54 6.03
CA PRO A 17 31.72 -10.53 6.71
C PRO A 17 31.85 -9.12 6.12
N VAL A 18 33.03 -8.78 5.59
CA VAL A 18 33.29 -7.47 4.96
C VAL A 18 32.62 -7.39 3.61
N GLU A 19 32.71 -8.44 2.78
CA GLU A 19 32.06 -8.48 1.46
C GLU A 19 30.53 -8.41 1.58
N LYS A 20 29.94 -8.97 2.66
CA LYS A 20 28.51 -8.82 2.95
C LYS A 20 28.12 -7.38 3.28
N LEU A 21 28.98 -6.65 4.01
CA LEU A 21 28.75 -5.25 4.33
C LEU A 21 28.94 -4.37 3.10
N ALA A 22 29.95 -4.66 2.27
CA ALA A 22 30.17 -3.99 0.99
C ALA A 22 28.96 -4.13 0.07
N ALA A 23 28.45 -5.35 -0.13
CA ALA A 23 27.27 -5.57 -0.97
C ALA A 23 26.01 -4.84 -0.47
N ARG A 24 25.81 -4.77 0.85
CA ARG A 24 24.71 -3.99 1.45
C ARG A 24 24.90 -2.50 1.27
N TRP A 25 26.13 -2.02 1.46
CA TRP A 25 26.50 -0.63 1.25
C TRP A 25 26.29 -0.20 -0.20
N ASP A 26 26.73 -0.98 -1.17
CA ASP A 26 26.53 -0.67 -2.59
C ASP A 26 25.04 -0.48 -2.92
N LYS A 27 24.17 -1.35 -2.39
CA LYS A 27 22.72 -1.22 -2.55
C LYS A 27 22.18 0.07 -1.91
N ALA A 28 22.60 0.37 -0.68
CA ALA A 28 22.15 1.55 0.05
C ALA A 28 22.67 2.85 -0.59
N ALA A 29 23.94 2.89 -0.95
CA ALA A 29 24.60 4.00 -1.63
C ALA A 29 23.96 4.28 -2.99
N TYR A 30 23.71 3.24 -3.80
CA TYR A 30 23.03 3.37 -5.08
C TYR A 30 21.62 3.96 -4.93
N ARG A 31 20.83 3.50 -3.93
CA ARG A 31 19.49 4.06 -3.67
C ARG A 31 19.54 5.51 -3.15
N ALA A 32 20.60 5.88 -2.45
CA ALA A 32 20.76 7.22 -1.90
C ALA A 32 21.10 8.27 -2.98
N GLN A 33 21.82 7.88 -4.04
CA GLN A 33 22.24 8.77 -5.12
C GLN A 33 21.02 9.33 -5.88
N GLY A 34 20.92 10.66 -5.95
CA GLY A 34 19.79 11.37 -6.55
C GLY A 34 18.49 11.30 -5.73
N SER A 35 18.53 10.73 -4.52
CA SER A 35 17.38 10.69 -3.62
C SER A 35 17.22 12.02 -2.84
N PRO A 36 16.03 12.30 -2.31
CA PRO A 36 15.83 13.45 -1.41
C PRO A 36 16.70 13.41 -0.14
N PHE A 37 17.31 12.28 0.18
CA PHE A 37 18.12 12.08 1.39
C PHE A 37 19.60 12.38 1.18
N GLU A 38 20.06 12.53 -0.07
CA GLU A 38 21.47 12.72 -0.41
C GLU A 38 22.11 13.90 0.34
N ASP A 39 21.41 15.03 0.39
CA ASP A 39 21.88 16.26 1.03
C ASP A 39 21.54 16.36 2.52
N LEU A 40 20.86 15.36 3.09
CA LEU A 40 20.46 15.38 4.50
C LEU A 40 21.63 14.98 5.42
N SER A 41 21.62 15.57 6.62
CA SER A 41 22.61 15.21 7.63
C SER A 41 22.37 13.80 8.14
N VAL A 42 23.45 13.04 8.32
CA VAL A 42 23.39 11.66 8.83
C VAL A 42 22.75 11.62 10.23
N SER A 43 23.00 12.66 11.04
CA SER A 43 22.37 12.81 12.36
C SER A 43 20.87 13.05 12.32
N ALA A 44 20.35 13.77 11.31
CA ALA A 44 18.91 13.95 11.16
C ALA A 44 18.23 12.64 10.74
N LEU A 45 18.85 11.90 9.81
CA LEU A 45 18.36 10.59 9.39
C LEU A 45 18.35 9.60 10.55
N ALA A 46 19.43 9.52 11.32
CA ALA A 46 19.51 8.64 12.48
C ALA A 46 18.40 8.91 13.50
N ARG A 47 18.10 10.21 13.74
CA ARG A 47 17.02 10.62 14.64
C ARG A 47 15.65 10.24 14.09
N ASN A 48 15.42 10.41 12.79
CA ASN A 48 14.13 10.10 12.16
C ASN A 48 13.83 8.60 12.12
N THR A 49 14.87 7.76 12.01
CA THR A 49 14.73 6.30 11.96
C THR A 49 14.77 5.64 13.33
N GLY A 50 14.94 6.40 14.42
CA GLY A 50 15.06 5.85 15.77
C GLY A 50 16.30 4.98 15.99
N THR A 51 17.27 5.03 15.07
CA THR A 51 18.55 4.33 15.21
C THR A 51 19.42 5.02 16.27
N LYS A 52 20.54 4.38 16.61
CA LYS A 52 21.51 4.97 17.54
C LYS A 52 21.97 6.34 17.03
N ALA A 53 22.05 7.31 17.95
CA ALA A 53 22.53 8.65 17.64
C ALA A 53 23.86 8.62 16.89
N TRP A 54 23.89 9.28 15.74
CA TRP A 54 25.09 9.45 14.93
C TRP A 54 26.00 10.50 15.58
N SER A 55 27.24 10.12 15.88
CA SER A 55 28.27 11.03 16.37
C SER A 55 29.63 10.54 15.91
N ARG A 56 30.32 11.37 15.14
CA ARG A 56 31.66 11.08 14.67
C ARG A 56 32.72 11.81 15.52
N PRO A 57 33.86 11.16 15.84
CA PRO A 57 34.95 11.83 16.55
C PRO A 57 35.51 13.01 15.75
N GLY A 58 35.45 14.21 16.31
CA GLY A 58 35.77 15.45 15.61
C GLY A 58 34.55 15.98 14.86
N SER A 59 34.03 17.12 15.29
CA SER A 59 32.85 17.74 14.68
C SER A 59 33.11 18.08 13.22
N VAL A 60 32.62 17.24 12.30
CA VAL A 60 32.67 17.49 10.86
C VAL A 60 31.48 18.38 10.50
N LYS A 61 31.76 19.59 10.01
CA LYS A 61 30.70 20.44 9.45
C LYS A 61 30.23 19.84 8.12
N GLY A 62 28.91 19.81 7.91
CA GLY A 62 28.32 19.27 6.68
C GLY A 62 28.42 17.75 6.58
N ASP A 63 28.17 17.06 7.69
CA ASP A 63 28.18 15.59 7.73
C ASP A 63 26.87 15.03 7.13
N THR A 64 26.80 15.07 5.80
CA THR A 64 25.67 14.62 4.98
C THR A 64 25.94 13.26 4.33
N ILE A 65 24.87 12.62 3.85
CA ILE A 65 24.96 11.34 3.15
C ILE A 65 25.82 11.43 1.87
N ALA A 66 25.74 12.54 1.13
CA ALA A 66 26.54 12.82 -0.06
C ALA A 66 28.06 12.66 0.15
N ARG A 67 28.58 12.84 1.37
CA ARG A 67 30.02 12.62 1.67
C ARG A 67 30.45 11.16 1.57
N TYR A 68 29.52 10.22 1.64
CA TYR A 68 29.80 8.81 1.83
C TYR A 68 29.34 7.96 0.64
N ILE A 69 28.18 8.27 0.04
CA ILE A 69 27.51 7.40 -0.95
C ILE A 69 28.22 7.25 -2.30
N TYR A 70 29.28 8.03 -2.53
CA TYR A 70 30.14 7.90 -3.71
C TYR A 70 31.40 7.06 -3.44
N LEU A 71 31.55 6.56 -2.21
CA LEU A 71 32.66 5.73 -1.78
C LEU A 71 32.23 4.27 -1.67
N SER A 72 33.12 3.35 -2.02
CA SER A 72 32.95 1.93 -1.69
C SER A 72 33.03 1.72 -0.18
N PHE A 73 32.59 0.55 0.29
CA PHE A 73 32.65 0.25 1.72
C PHE A 73 34.09 0.16 2.25
N GLU A 74 35.02 -0.29 1.41
CA GLU A 74 36.46 -0.29 1.67
C GLU A 74 37.01 1.14 1.76
N GLU A 75 36.55 2.04 0.88
CA GLU A 75 36.95 3.44 0.91
C GLU A 75 36.39 4.17 2.15
N LEU A 76 35.21 3.78 2.64
CA LEU A 76 34.65 4.34 3.89
C LEU A 76 35.56 4.10 5.09
N ILE A 77 36.08 2.89 5.26
CA ILE A 77 36.91 2.53 6.41
C ILE A 77 38.32 3.17 6.35
N GLU A 78 38.70 3.71 5.20
CA GLU A 78 39.93 4.51 5.04
C GLU A 78 39.77 5.97 5.48
N ILE A 79 38.53 6.45 5.66
CA ILE A 79 38.28 7.81 6.13
C ILE A 79 38.80 7.97 7.56
N GLU A 80 39.63 9.00 7.78
CA GLU A 80 40.19 9.30 9.10
C GLU A 80 39.09 9.40 10.18
N LYS A 81 39.14 8.59 11.25
CA LYS A 81 38.10 8.56 12.31
C LYS A 81 36.72 8.05 11.86
N LEU A 82 36.63 7.26 10.80
CA LEU A 82 35.47 6.42 10.49
C LEU A 82 35.89 4.95 10.64
N ASP A 83 35.66 4.38 11.82
CA ASP A 83 35.96 2.97 12.05
C ASP A 83 34.89 2.05 11.46
N MET A 84 35.19 0.75 11.39
CA MET A 84 34.27 -0.28 10.90
C MET A 84 32.88 -0.22 11.57
N LYS A 85 32.83 0.12 12.86
CA LYS A 85 31.57 0.27 13.61
C LYS A 85 30.76 1.46 13.12
N SER A 86 31.41 2.60 12.90
CA SER A 86 30.76 3.80 12.38
C SER A 86 30.30 3.62 10.94
N ALA A 87 31.10 2.97 10.09
CA ALA A 87 30.71 2.63 8.71
C ALA A 87 29.49 1.68 8.69
N THR A 88 29.47 0.69 9.59
CA THR A 88 28.30 -0.21 9.74
C THR A 88 27.07 0.55 10.24
N GLN A 89 27.23 1.47 11.21
CA GLN A 89 26.13 2.30 11.69
C GLN A 89 25.58 3.22 10.60
N LEU A 90 26.44 3.77 9.73
CA LEU A 90 26.02 4.58 8.60
C LEU A 90 25.15 3.76 7.64
N LEU A 91 25.57 2.54 7.32
CA LEU A 91 24.79 1.59 6.53
C LEU A 91 23.42 1.33 7.18
N GLU A 92 23.39 1.03 8.48
CA GLU A 92 22.13 0.77 9.22
C GLU A 92 21.20 1.99 9.20
N ILE A 93 21.72 3.21 9.30
CA ILE A 93 20.93 4.44 9.18
C ILE A 93 20.32 4.56 7.78
N CYS A 94 21.09 4.29 6.73
CA CYS A 94 20.60 4.35 5.35
C CYS A 94 19.50 3.30 5.12
N GLU A 95 19.75 2.05 5.49
CA GLU A 95 18.76 0.97 5.35
C GLU A 95 17.47 1.26 6.13
N ALA A 96 17.58 1.74 7.38
CA ALA A 96 16.41 2.11 8.17
C ALA A 96 15.63 3.28 7.56
N THR A 97 16.33 4.25 6.94
CA THR A 97 15.70 5.39 6.26
C THR A 97 14.87 4.90 5.07
N PHE A 98 15.43 3.98 4.29
CA PHE A 98 14.77 3.41 3.12
C PHE A 98 13.63 2.46 3.45
N LEU A 99 13.74 1.71 4.55
CA LEU A 99 12.65 0.89 5.05
C LEU A 99 11.48 1.77 5.50
N PHE A 100 11.75 2.83 6.25
CA PHE A 100 10.73 3.79 6.67
C PHE A 100 10.03 4.46 5.47
N GLU A 101 10.79 4.85 4.45
CA GLU A 101 10.22 5.39 3.20
C GLU A 101 9.31 4.36 2.50
N GLU A 102 9.73 3.11 2.43
CA GLU A 102 8.94 2.03 1.82
C GLU A 102 7.64 1.77 2.59
N GLU A 103 7.71 1.69 3.92
CA GLU A 103 6.52 1.59 4.78
C GLU A 103 5.59 2.80 4.59
N CYS A 104 6.12 4.03 4.48
CA CYS A 104 5.32 5.22 4.21
C CYS A 104 4.65 5.18 2.83
N ASN A 105 5.35 4.67 1.81
CA ASN A 105 4.80 4.50 0.47
C ASN A 105 3.71 3.40 0.44
N GLU A 106 3.88 2.32 1.21
CA GLU A 106 2.87 1.29 1.40
C GLU A 106 1.63 1.82 2.13
N LEU A 107 1.79 2.72 3.12
CA LEU A 107 0.64 3.42 3.71
C LEU A 107 -0.09 4.30 2.68
N GLY A 108 0.61 4.86 1.70
CA GLY A 108 0.00 5.51 0.53
C GLY A 108 -0.75 4.55 -0.41
N SER A 109 -0.53 3.23 -0.31
CA SER A 109 -1.17 2.20 -1.12
C SER A 109 -2.64 1.95 -0.76
N PHE A 110 -3.09 2.35 0.43
CA PHE A 110 -4.52 2.29 0.78
C PHE A 110 -5.37 3.15 -0.18
N ASP A 111 -4.85 4.28 -0.68
CA ASP A 111 -5.48 5.08 -1.74
C ASP A 111 -5.56 4.31 -3.08
N GLY A 112 -4.59 3.43 -3.35
CA GLY A 112 -4.61 2.53 -4.49
C GLY A 112 -5.70 1.44 -4.41
N ILE A 113 -5.93 0.90 -3.20
CA ILE A 113 -7.00 -0.06 -2.93
C ILE A 113 -8.36 0.61 -3.08
N ASP A 114 -8.54 1.81 -2.51
CA ASP A 114 -9.79 2.58 -2.62
C ASP A 114 -10.11 2.95 -4.08
N LYS A 115 -9.10 3.35 -4.87
CA LYS A 115 -9.25 3.59 -6.32
C LYS A 115 -9.65 2.33 -7.07
N GLN A 116 -9.05 1.18 -6.77
CA GLN A 116 -9.41 -0.07 -7.42
C GLN A 116 -10.86 -0.47 -7.11
N ALA A 117 -11.29 -0.35 -5.86
CA ALA A 117 -12.67 -0.63 -5.45
C ALA A 117 -13.66 0.33 -6.13
N TYR A 118 -13.34 1.62 -6.17
CA TYR A 118 -14.12 2.62 -6.90
C TYR A 118 -14.26 2.27 -8.39
N HIS A 119 -13.16 1.92 -9.07
CA HIS A 119 -13.19 1.52 -10.47
C HIS A 119 -14.04 0.27 -10.73
N GLN A 120 -14.08 -0.69 -9.80
CA GLN A 120 -14.96 -1.86 -9.91
C GLN A 120 -16.44 -1.47 -9.82
N ARG A 121 -16.80 -0.59 -8.87
CA ARG A 121 -18.17 -0.04 -8.77
C ARG A 121 -18.57 0.73 -10.03
N MET A 122 -17.67 1.52 -10.60
CA MET A 122 -17.95 2.29 -11.82
C MET A 122 -18.17 1.38 -13.03
N ARG A 123 -17.41 0.28 -13.16
CA ARG A 123 -17.65 -0.72 -14.21
C ARG A 123 -19.05 -1.33 -14.10
N PHE A 124 -19.50 -1.64 -12.89
CA PHE A 124 -20.87 -2.12 -12.67
C PHE A 124 -21.91 -1.09 -13.13
N VAL A 125 -21.76 0.17 -12.71
CA VAL A 125 -22.66 1.27 -13.12
C VAL A 125 -22.68 1.41 -14.64
N GLU A 126 -21.51 1.37 -15.28
CA GLU A 126 -21.39 1.45 -16.74
C GLU A 126 -22.03 0.25 -17.43
N GLU A 127 -21.74 -0.97 -17.00
CA GLU A 127 -22.24 -2.22 -17.58
C GLU A 127 -23.78 -2.23 -17.60
N PHE A 128 -24.40 -1.96 -16.47
CA PHE A 128 -25.85 -1.92 -16.32
C PHE A 128 -26.47 -0.57 -16.75
N GLY A 129 -25.66 0.42 -17.14
CA GLY A 129 -26.09 1.75 -17.59
C GLY A 129 -26.82 2.55 -16.52
N LEU A 130 -26.47 2.36 -15.25
CA LEU A 130 -27.15 2.94 -14.10
C LEU A 130 -26.75 4.40 -13.90
N TYR A 131 -27.64 5.17 -13.26
CA TYR A 131 -27.32 6.54 -12.88
C TYR A 131 -26.65 6.54 -11.51
N GLN A 132 -25.37 6.88 -11.46
CA GLN A 132 -24.54 6.88 -10.24
C GLN A 132 -25.12 7.73 -9.11
N ASP A 133 -25.73 8.87 -9.44
CA ASP A 133 -26.28 9.82 -8.46
C ASP A 133 -27.75 9.54 -8.15
N TYR A 134 -28.24 8.32 -8.43
CA TYR A 134 -29.62 7.94 -8.09
C TYR A 134 -29.82 8.06 -6.57
N PRO A 135 -30.81 8.83 -6.11
CA PRO A 135 -30.99 9.06 -4.68
C PRO A 135 -31.41 7.79 -3.94
N VAL A 136 -30.66 7.43 -2.90
CA VAL A 136 -30.94 6.25 -2.05
C VAL A 136 -32.28 6.39 -1.33
N ALA A 137 -32.71 7.61 -1.05
CA ALA A 137 -34.04 7.89 -0.51
C ALA A 137 -35.19 7.37 -1.39
N LEU A 138 -34.96 7.19 -2.70
CA LEU A 138 -35.93 6.65 -3.66
C LEU A 138 -35.76 5.14 -3.87
N ALA A 139 -34.80 4.49 -3.21
CA ALA A 139 -34.62 3.05 -3.28
C ALA A 139 -35.59 2.33 -2.34
N ASN A 140 -35.99 1.12 -2.73
CA ASN A 140 -36.90 0.26 -1.98
C ASN A 140 -36.15 -0.54 -0.90
N LEU A 141 -35.55 0.18 0.05
CA LEU A 141 -34.81 -0.37 1.18
C LEU A 141 -35.75 -0.62 2.37
N ASP A 142 -35.42 -1.60 3.21
CA ASP A 142 -36.12 -1.81 4.48
C ASP A 142 -35.81 -0.71 5.50
N PHE A 143 -36.59 -0.67 6.58
CA PHE A 143 -36.47 0.37 7.60
C PHE A 143 -35.08 0.42 8.22
N ASP A 144 -34.55 -0.73 8.63
CA ASP A 144 -33.26 -0.84 9.30
C ASP A 144 -32.11 -0.34 8.42
N LEU A 145 -32.09 -0.72 7.13
CA LEU A 145 -31.06 -0.26 6.21
C LEU A 145 -31.21 1.22 5.86
N ARG A 146 -32.44 1.75 5.79
CA ARG A 146 -32.68 3.19 5.60
C ARG A 146 -32.15 4.01 6.77
N GLU A 147 -32.38 3.58 8.00
CA GLU A 147 -31.84 4.26 9.18
C GLU A 147 -30.32 4.26 9.19
N LEU A 148 -29.71 3.12 8.82
CA LEU A 148 -28.25 3.03 8.68
C LEU A 148 -27.71 3.95 7.59
N CYS A 149 -28.36 3.99 6.42
CA CYS A 149 -27.95 4.90 5.34
C CYS A 149 -28.07 6.37 5.76
N ALA A 150 -29.13 6.74 6.50
CA ALA A 150 -29.30 8.10 6.99
C ALA A 150 -28.27 8.49 8.05
N ALA A 151 -27.91 7.56 8.96
CA ALA A 151 -26.91 7.80 10.00
C ALA A 151 -25.50 7.99 9.43
N GLU A 152 -25.20 7.36 8.31
CA GLU A 152 -23.89 7.38 7.64
C GLU A 152 -23.85 8.33 6.43
N GLU A 153 -24.88 9.18 6.28
CA GLU A 153 -25.00 10.18 5.21
C GLU A 153 -24.86 9.60 3.79
N VAL A 154 -25.40 8.39 3.59
CA VAL A 154 -25.40 7.69 2.29
C VAL A 154 -26.51 8.27 1.40
N ILE A 155 -26.12 9.06 0.40
CA ILE A 155 -27.07 9.84 -0.42
C ILE A 155 -27.31 9.21 -1.79
N THR A 156 -26.25 8.76 -2.45
CA THR A 156 -26.30 8.27 -3.84
C THR A 156 -26.13 6.76 -3.96
N PHE A 157 -26.48 6.23 -5.13
CA PHE A 157 -26.33 4.81 -5.43
C PHE A 157 -24.88 4.33 -5.27
N VAL A 158 -23.90 5.13 -5.69
CA VAL A 158 -22.48 4.79 -5.52
C VAL A 158 -22.07 4.81 -4.05
N ASP A 159 -22.55 5.79 -3.28
CA ASP A 159 -22.32 5.83 -1.82
C ASP A 159 -22.88 4.58 -1.16
N LEU A 160 -24.05 4.11 -1.61
CA LEU A 160 -24.66 2.89 -1.11
C LEU A 160 -23.84 1.65 -1.45
N MET A 161 -23.33 1.53 -2.68
CA MET A 161 -22.45 0.43 -3.05
C MET A 161 -21.19 0.40 -2.17
N GLU A 162 -20.56 1.55 -1.96
CA GLU A 162 -19.39 1.68 -1.09
C GLU A 162 -19.72 1.36 0.38
N PHE A 163 -20.86 1.86 0.86
CA PHE A 163 -21.33 1.58 2.20
C PHE A 163 -21.56 0.09 2.43
N ILE A 164 -22.21 -0.59 1.48
CA ILE A 164 -22.45 -2.04 1.55
C ILE A 164 -21.12 -2.80 1.52
N ASP A 165 -20.16 -2.42 0.67
CA ASP A 165 -18.83 -3.05 0.64
C ASP A 165 -18.13 -2.95 2.01
N ARG A 166 -18.10 -1.75 2.62
CA ARG A 166 -17.47 -1.50 3.94
C ARG A 166 -18.12 -2.27 5.10
N LEU A 167 -19.39 -2.61 4.98
CA LEU A 167 -20.14 -3.34 5.99
C LEU A 167 -19.92 -4.86 5.95
N SER A 168 -19.22 -5.38 4.93
CA SER A 168 -19.00 -6.82 4.71
C SER A 168 -18.33 -7.54 5.88
N ASP A 169 -17.60 -6.80 6.71
CA ASP A 169 -16.89 -7.31 7.89
C ASP A 169 -17.76 -7.33 9.16
N LYS A 170 -18.97 -6.74 9.14
CA LYS A 170 -19.84 -6.62 10.33
C LYS A 170 -20.88 -7.75 10.36
N ALA A 171 -20.60 -8.78 11.16
CA ALA A 171 -21.37 -10.03 11.28
C ALA A 171 -22.83 -9.92 11.82
N TRP A 172 -23.35 -8.73 12.12
CA TRP A 172 -24.69 -8.54 12.73
C TRP A 172 -25.78 -8.10 11.74
N ILE A 173 -25.44 -7.83 10.46
CA ILE A 173 -26.39 -7.21 9.52
C ILE A 173 -27.10 -8.28 8.69
N GLY A 174 -28.41 -8.44 8.92
CA GLY A 174 -29.24 -9.47 8.30
C GLY A 174 -30.02 -9.00 7.05
N GLY A 175 -30.55 -9.97 6.31
CA GLY A 175 -31.63 -9.79 5.33
C GLY A 175 -31.25 -8.98 4.09
N SER A 176 -31.79 -7.75 3.98
CA SER A 176 -31.68 -6.89 2.79
C SER A 176 -30.25 -6.48 2.47
N TYR A 177 -29.42 -6.33 3.51
CA TYR A 177 -28.00 -6.06 3.37
C TYR A 177 -27.29 -7.15 2.55
N ARG A 178 -27.44 -8.42 2.95
CA ARG A 178 -26.76 -9.55 2.31
C ARG A 178 -27.25 -9.75 0.88
N ASN A 179 -28.52 -9.46 0.62
CA ASN A 179 -29.06 -9.49 -0.73
C ASN A 179 -28.47 -8.39 -1.60
N LEU A 180 -28.39 -7.14 -1.12
CA LEU A 180 -27.74 -6.04 -1.85
C LEU A 180 -26.25 -6.30 -2.09
N GLN A 181 -25.55 -6.85 -1.10
CA GLN A 181 -24.16 -7.25 -1.26
C GLN A 181 -24.00 -8.28 -2.38
N ASN A 182 -24.85 -9.31 -2.42
CA ASN A 182 -24.84 -10.29 -3.50
C ASN A 182 -25.17 -9.66 -4.86
N VAL A 183 -26.10 -8.70 -4.89
CA VAL A 183 -26.45 -7.96 -6.10
C VAL A 183 -25.26 -7.22 -6.67
N PHE A 184 -24.55 -6.46 -5.84
CA PHE A 184 -23.38 -5.70 -6.28
C PHE A 184 -22.17 -6.58 -6.59
N ALA A 185 -21.95 -7.65 -5.82
CA ALA A 185 -20.83 -8.56 -6.00
C ALA A 185 -20.95 -9.46 -7.25
N HIS A 186 -22.18 -9.80 -7.66
CA HIS A 186 -22.41 -10.78 -8.72
C HIS A 186 -23.19 -10.25 -9.92
N GLY A 187 -23.62 -8.99 -9.93
CA GLY A 187 -24.44 -8.47 -11.04
C GLY A 187 -25.82 -9.12 -11.09
N ASP A 188 -26.43 -9.42 -9.94
CA ASP A 188 -27.76 -10.03 -9.91
C ASP A 188 -28.84 -9.01 -10.31
N GLU A 189 -29.18 -9.01 -11.60
CA GLU A 189 -30.23 -8.18 -12.17
C GLU A 189 -31.59 -8.40 -11.48
N LYS A 190 -31.90 -9.61 -11.02
CA LYS A 190 -33.16 -9.88 -10.32
C LYS A 190 -33.19 -9.16 -8.98
N GLY A 191 -32.11 -9.23 -8.22
CA GLY A 191 -32.02 -8.47 -6.98
C GLY A 191 -31.99 -6.95 -7.22
N LEU A 192 -31.41 -6.44 -8.32
CA LEU A 192 -31.52 -5.02 -8.69
C LEU A 192 -32.99 -4.58 -8.81
N THR A 193 -33.86 -5.38 -9.45
CA THR A 193 -35.30 -5.04 -9.59
C THR A 193 -36.06 -5.00 -8.26
N GLN A 194 -35.53 -5.58 -7.20
CA GLN A 194 -36.17 -5.58 -5.88
C GLN A 194 -35.97 -4.25 -5.15
N TYR A 195 -34.82 -3.62 -5.34
CA TYR A 195 -34.38 -2.44 -4.57
C TYR A 195 -34.36 -1.16 -5.40
N PHE A 196 -34.20 -1.26 -6.72
CA PHE A 196 -34.03 -0.14 -7.64
C PHE A 196 -34.99 -0.25 -8.81
N PRO A 197 -35.31 0.88 -9.48
CA PRO A 197 -36.25 0.91 -10.60
C PRO A 197 -35.57 0.40 -11.88
N TYR A 198 -35.12 -0.84 -11.84
CA TYR A 198 -34.40 -1.53 -12.89
C TYR A 198 -35.34 -2.51 -13.59
N ARG A 199 -35.10 -2.76 -14.88
CA ARG A 199 -35.86 -3.72 -15.68
C ARG A 199 -34.92 -4.76 -16.24
N LEU A 200 -35.23 -6.04 -16.02
CA LEU A 200 -34.43 -7.16 -16.49
C LEU A 200 -34.12 -7.07 -18.00
N GLY A 201 -32.86 -7.18 -18.36
CA GLY A 201 -32.39 -7.11 -19.75
C GLY A 201 -32.41 -5.72 -20.39
N HIS A 202 -32.74 -4.68 -19.62
CA HIS A 202 -32.67 -3.29 -20.07
C HIS A 202 -31.65 -2.51 -19.24
N ARG A 203 -30.96 -1.56 -19.88
CA ARG A 203 -29.97 -0.74 -19.19
C ARG A 203 -30.61 0.50 -18.58
N GLY A 204 -30.17 0.83 -17.37
CA GLY A 204 -30.52 2.04 -16.65
C GLY A 204 -31.75 1.94 -15.75
N PHE A 205 -32.01 3.04 -15.06
CA PHE A 205 -33.18 3.20 -14.20
C PHE A 205 -34.37 3.73 -15.00
N HIS A 206 -35.54 3.14 -14.77
CA HIS A 206 -36.74 3.36 -15.55
C HIS A 206 -37.86 3.96 -14.69
N LEU A 207 -38.43 5.07 -15.16
CA LEU A 207 -39.46 5.81 -14.44
C LEU A 207 -40.71 4.96 -14.07
N PRO A 208 -41.26 4.10 -14.95
CA PRO A 208 -42.43 3.29 -14.61
C PRO A 208 -42.19 2.38 -13.38
N GLU A 209 -40.99 1.81 -13.27
CA GLU A 209 -40.56 0.97 -12.17
C GLU A 209 -40.36 1.80 -10.89
N ALA A 210 -39.89 3.05 -10.99
CA ALA A 210 -39.74 3.94 -9.83
C ALA A 210 -41.08 4.26 -9.16
N LEU A 211 -42.15 4.38 -9.96
CA LEU A 211 -43.50 4.60 -9.44
C LEU A 211 -44.08 3.38 -8.72
N SER A 212 -43.50 2.18 -8.92
CA SER A 212 -43.97 0.95 -8.27
C SER A 212 -43.50 0.78 -6.83
N PHE A 213 -42.54 1.60 -6.38
CA PHE A 213 -42.01 1.60 -5.01
C PHE A 213 -42.62 2.66 -4.10
N ILE A 214 -43.49 3.52 -4.64
CA ILE A 214 -44.21 4.59 -3.93
C ILE A 214 -45.59 4.06 -3.55
#